data_AF-A0A1F6KM63-F1
#
_entry.id   AF-A0A1F6KM63-F1
#
_cell.length_a   1.000
_cell.length_b   1.000
_cell.length_c   1.000
_cell.angle_alpha   90.00
_cell.angle_beta   90.00
_cell.angle_gamma   90.00
#
_symmetry.space_group_name_H-M   'P 1'
#
loop_
_entity.id
_entity.type
_entity.pdbx_description
1 polymer ?
#
loop_
_entity_poly.entity_id
_entity_poly.type
_entity_poly.pdbx_seq_one_letter_code
_entity_poly.pdbx_strand_id
1 'polypeptide(L)'
;MKENMEAAATNVVNQLWEVALAHERIYPSEIQAVLVFSGPGTYYDKLKPNQAEYMRWMDRDRIRAGVAVVREVTASNMRDLEIDPNKKGYYVSKEDVEWFGPFFVYNGIPIENKVIREVLRSEKCKLPQEKVLIIDEVRETDKIHAIRHTGDQYSSFYQELINPSSPLNSIENVALVAHIPDFIRHPFYAKLYQERLRSEHGRNINFWAYGLKSRPGTELIHTNEEIKRLVPYAQKGDLSTTPAELII
;
A
#
# COMPACT_ATOMS: atom_id res chain seq x y z
N MET A 1 -5.08 5.89 -26.52
CA MET A 1 -4.72 4.98 -25.40
C MET A 1 -3.67 5.62 -24.50
N LYS A 2 -2.44 5.86 -25.00
CA LYS A 2 -1.35 6.49 -24.22
C LYS A 2 -1.75 7.81 -23.55
N GLU A 3 -2.20 8.80 -24.33
CA GLU A 3 -2.55 10.13 -23.81
C GLU A 3 -3.64 10.08 -22.73
N ASN A 4 -4.65 9.22 -22.92
CA ASN A 4 -5.73 9.05 -21.94
C ASN A 4 -5.24 8.42 -20.62
N MET A 5 -4.32 7.45 -20.70
CA MET A 5 -3.75 6.82 -19.50
C MET A 5 -2.86 7.78 -18.72
N GLU A 6 -1.98 8.50 -19.41
CA GLU A 6 -1.08 9.47 -18.78
C GLU A 6 -1.87 10.62 -18.13
N ALA A 7 -2.92 11.11 -18.80
CA ALA A 7 -3.81 12.13 -18.25
C ALA A 7 -4.55 11.63 -16.99
N ALA A 8 -5.11 10.41 -17.04
CA ALA A 8 -5.80 9.82 -15.90
C ALA A 8 -4.86 9.58 -14.70
N ALA A 9 -3.65 9.07 -14.96
CA ALA A 9 -2.63 8.88 -13.93
C ALA A 9 -2.19 10.21 -13.30
N THR A 10 -1.98 11.24 -14.13
CA THR A 10 -1.60 12.57 -13.67
C THR A 10 -2.68 13.21 -12.80
N ASN A 11 -3.96 13.01 -13.14
CA ASN A 11 -5.07 13.50 -12.33
C ASN A 11 -5.07 12.91 -10.92
N VAL A 12 -4.87 11.59 -10.79
CA VAL A 12 -4.77 10.92 -9.47
C VAL A 12 -3.61 11.50 -8.65
N VAL A 13 -2.45 11.67 -9.27
CA VAL A 13 -1.27 12.27 -8.62
C VAL A 13 -1.55 13.68 -8.14
N ASN A 14 -2.21 14.51 -8.94
CA ASN A 14 -2.53 15.90 -8.59
C ASN A 14 -3.49 15.95 -7.38
N GLN A 15 -4.55 15.14 -7.39
CA GLN A 15 -5.49 15.04 -6.27
C GLN A 15 -4.79 14.62 -4.97
N LEU A 16 -3.90 13.64 -5.03
CA LEU A 16 -3.10 13.22 -3.87
C LEU A 16 -2.16 14.31 -3.37
N TRP A 17 -1.60 15.11 -4.28
CA TRP A 17 -0.79 16.28 -3.90
C TRP A 17 -1.61 17.35 -3.20
N GLU A 18 -2.81 17.65 -3.69
CA GLU A 18 -3.73 18.61 -3.08
C GLU A 18 -4.07 18.19 -1.65
N VAL A 19 -4.49 16.94 -1.44
CA VAL A 19 -4.77 16.40 -0.08
C VAL A 19 -3.52 16.44 0.80
N ALA A 20 -2.34 16.09 0.26
CA ALA A 20 -1.10 16.12 1.02
C ALA A 20 -0.61 17.55 1.35
N LEU A 21 -1.06 18.58 0.64
CA LEU A 21 -0.77 19.99 0.93
C LEU A 21 -1.80 20.59 1.90
N ALA A 22 -3.07 20.25 1.74
CA ALA A 22 -4.16 20.70 2.60
C ALA A 22 -4.15 20.05 4.00
N HIS A 23 -3.49 18.89 4.15
CA HIS A 23 -3.50 18.07 5.37
C HIS A 23 -4.90 17.51 5.72
N GLU A 24 -5.77 17.37 4.72
CA GLU A 24 -7.17 16.95 4.86
C GLU A 24 -7.34 15.44 4.60
N ARG A 25 -6.57 14.59 5.27
CA ARG A 25 -6.72 13.14 5.12
C ARG A 25 -7.82 12.61 6.03
N ILE A 26 -8.75 11.85 5.45
CA ILE A 26 -9.73 11.07 6.21
C ILE A 26 -9.20 9.66 6.48
N TYR A 27 -9.57 9.10 7.62
CA TYR A 27 -9.18 7.76 8.07
C TYR A 27 -10.45 7.01 8.51
N PRO A 28 -11.28 6.56 7.56
CA PRO A 28 -12.54 5.91 7.87
C PRO A 28 -12.31 4.61 8.64
N SER A 29 -13.25 4.31 9.54
CA SER A 29 -13.28 3.11 10.37
C SER A 29 -13.41 1.83 9.54
N GLU A 30 -14.07 1.89 8.38
CA GLU A 30 -14.30 0.72 7.54
C GLU A 30 -13.04 0.12 6.89
N ILE A 31 -11.88 0.78 6.91
CA ILE A 31 -10.63 0.21 6.39
C ILE A 31 -10.26 -1.02 7.22
N GLN A 32 -10.13 -2.17 6.55
CA GLN A 32 -9.86 -3.46 7.18
C GLN A 32 -8.40 -3.92 7.00
N ALA A 33 -7.73 -3.45 5.95
CA ALA A 33 -6.32 -3.72 5.71
C ALA A 33 -5.58 -2.48 5.20
N VAL A 34 -4.32 -2.35 5.60
CA VAL A 34 -3.38 -1.34 5.12
C VAL A 34 -2.26 -2.04 4.38
N LEU A 35 -2.31 -2.02 3.05
CA LEU A 35 -1.29 -2.56 2.17
C LEU A 35 -0.17 -1.53 1.96
N VAL A 36 1.00 -1.83 2.50
CA VAL A 36 2.19 -1.00 2.39
C VAL A 36 3.12 -1.59 1.34
N PHE A 37 3.28 -0.87 0.22
CA PHE A 37 4.13 -1.33 -0.88
C PHE A 37 5.60 -1.16 -0.53
N SER A 38 6.37 -2.24 -0.65
CA SER A 38 7.81 -2.20 -0.42
C SER A 38 8.52 -1.29 -1.43
N GLY A 39 9.52 -0.58 -0.93
CA GLY A 39 10.28 0.40 -1.71
C GLY A 39 11.78 0.12 -1.77
N PRO A 40 12.52 0.90 -2.57
CA PRO A 40 13.98 0.93 -2.50
C PRO A 40 14.53 1.09 -1.07
N GLY A 41 15.66 0.43 -0.80
CA GLY A 41 16.26 0.37 0.54
C GLY A 41 15.69 -0.74 1.43
N THR A 42 15.82 -0.56 2.74
CA THR A 42 15.12 -1.33 3.78
C THR A 42 14.69 -0.38 4.89
N TYR A 43 14.12 -0.87 5.99
CA TYR A 43 13.85 -0.02 7.15
C TYR A 43 15.12 0.61 7.76
N TYR A 44 16.24 -0.11 7.76
CA TYR A 44 17.51 0.35 8.34
C TYR A 44 18.47 0.93 7.31
N ASP A 45 18.43 0.41 6.09
CA ASP A 45 19.34 0.80 5.02
C ASP A 45 18.71 1.86 4.12
N LYS A 46 19.49 2.92 3.92
CA LYS A 46 19.10 4.07 3.10
C LYS A 46 18.71 3.66 1.68
N LEU A 47 19.46 2.75 1.07
CA LEU A 47 19.40 2.47 -0.35
C LEU A 47 20.12 1.15 -0.67
N LYS A 48 19.62 0.39 -1.65
CA LYS A 48 20.35 -0.78 -2.18
C LYS A 48 21.40 -0.34 -3.20
N PRO A 49 22.41 -1.17 -3.51
CA PRO A 49 23.35 -0.89 -4.59
C PRO A 49 22.64 -0.59 -5.91
N ASN A 50 23.19 0.34 -6.70
CA ASN A 50 22.71 0.73 -8.04
C ASN A 50 21.32 1.37 -8.10
N GLN A 51 20.77 1.84 -6.98
CA GLN A 51 19.55 2.64 -6.98
C GLN A 51 19.87 4.13 -6.99
N ALA A 52 18.93 4.93 -7.51
CA ALA A 52 19.12 6.37 -7.59
C ALA A 52 18.99 7.01 -6.20
N GLU A 53 19.77 8.08 -5.95
CA GLU A 53 19.83 8.73 -4.63
C GLU A 53 18.46 9.23 -4.16
N TYR A 54 17.61 9.65 -5.10
CA TYR A 54 16.28 10.13 -4.78
C TYR A 54 15.39 9.07 -4.11
N MET A 55 15.71 7.79 -4.28
CA MET A 55 14.96 6.67 -3.72
C MET A 55 15.31 6.37 -2.25
N ARG A 56 16.16 7.19 -1.63
CA ARG A 56 16.65 6.94 -0.26
C ARG A 56 15.52 6.91 0.76
N TRP A 57 15.55 5.89 1.63
CA TRP A 57 14.62 5.66 2.73
C TRP A 57 13.16 5.41 2.34
N MET A 58 12.87 5.20 1.06
CA MET A 58 11.49 5.06 0.62
C MET A 58 10.75 3.94 1.35
N ASP A 59 11.39 2.79 1.53
CA ASP A 59 10.78 1.67 2.26
C ASP A 59 10.44 2.02 3.72
N ARG A 60 11.40 2.59 4.45
CA ARG A 60 11.22 3.07 5.83
C ARG A 60 10.10 4.11 5.93
N ASP A 61 10.05 5.05 5.01
CA ASP A 61 9.07 6.15 5.01
C ASP A 61 7.66 5.59 4.75
N ARG A 62 7.52 4.61 3.84
CA ARG A 62 6.25 3.90 3.60
C ARG A 62 5.81 3.06 4.80
N ILE A 63 6.72 2.31 5.43
CA ILE A 63 6.42 1.53 6.65
C ILE A 63 5.90 2.45 7.77
N ARG A 64 6.57 3.59 7.99
CA ARG A 64 6.14 4.57 9.00
C ARG A 64 4.78 5.16 8.69
N ALA A 65 4.53 5.51 7.42
CA ALA A 65 3.24 6.01 6.97
C ALA A 65 2.15 4.95 7.17
N GLY A 66 2.40 3.69 6.81
CA GLY A 66 1.46 2.59 7.02
C GLY A 66 1.11 2.38 8.49
N VAL A 67 2.12 2.42 9.38
CA VAL A 67 1.88 2.36 10.84
C VAL A 67 1.02 3.55 11.30
N ALA A 68 1.25 4.75 10.76
CA ALA A 68 0.43 5.91 11.08
C ALA A 68 -1.02 5.73 10.60
N VAL A 69 -1.24 5.23 9.38
CA VAL A 69 -2.59 4.93 8.85
C VAL A 69 -3.31 3.92 9.73
N VAL A 70 -2.66 2.79 10.10
CA VAL A 70 -3.25 1.80 11.01
C VAL A 70 -3.71 2.46 12.32
N ARG A 71 -2.88 3.35 12.89
CA ARG A 71 -3.20 4.01 14.15
C ARG A 71 -4.33 5.02 14.02
N GLU A 72 -4.39 5.80 12.94
CA GLU A 72 -5.49 6.74 12.74
C GLU A 72 -6.82 6.02 12.46
N VAL A 73 -6.80 4.93 11.68
CA VAL A 73 -7.98 4.08 11.47
C VAL A 73 -8.43 3.44 12.78
N THR A 74 -7.49 2.90 13.57
CA THR A 74 -7.79 2.35 14.91
C THR A 74 -8.44 3.40 15.80
N ALA A 75 -7.89 4.63 15.81
CA ALA A 75 -8.48 5.73 16.57
C ALA A 75 -9.89 6.07 16.07
N SER A 76 -10.14 6.03 14.75
CA SER A 76 -11.49 6.23 14.21
C SER A 76 -12.45 5.13 14.64
N ASN A 77 -12.04 3.86 14.57
CA ASN A 77 -12.83 2.74 15.07
C ASN A 77 -13.22 2.92 16.54
N MET A 78 -12.27 3.32 17.39
CA MET A 78 -12.55 3.55 18.82
C MET A 78 -13.49 4.74 19.06
N ARG A 79 -13.44 5.77 18.22
CA ARG A 79 -14.37 6.91 18.29
C ARG A 79 -15.78 6.50 17.87
N ASP A 80 -15.90 5.77 16.76
CA ASP A 80 -17.18 5.34 16.21
C ASP A 80 -17.88 4.29 17.09
N LEU A 81 -17.09 3.47 17.81
CA LEU A 81 -17.58 2.53 18.82
C LEU A 81 -17.82 3.18 20.20
N GLU A 82 -17.67 4.51 20.32
CA GLU A 82 -17.83 5.27 21.56
C GLU A 82 -16.93 4.80 22.73
N ILE A 83 -15.83 4.10 22.45
CA ILE A 83 -14.88 3.61 23.46
C ILE A 83 -14.04 4.77 24.02
N ASP A 84 -13.52 5.62 23.13
CA ASP A 84 -12.85 6.87 23.47
C ASP A 84 -13.10 7.89 22.33
N PRO A 85 -14.14 8.75 22.47
CA PRO A 85 -14.53 9.72 21.44
C PRO A 85 -13.44 10.75 21.10
N ASN A 86 -12.41 10.90 21.94
CA ASN A 86 -11.31 11.84 21.75
C ASN A 86 -10.00 11.16 21.34
N LYS A 87 -10.00 9.84 21.11
CA LYS A 87 -8.81 9.08 20.74
C LYS A 87 -8.18 9.66 19.47
N LYS A 88 -6.87 9.86 19.50
CA LYS A 88 -6.06 10.27 18.33
C LYS A 88 -5.06 9.18 17.99
N GLY A 89 -4.70 9.01 16.73
CA GLY A 89 -3.81 7.92 16.30
C GLY A 89 -2.46 7.91 17.05
N TYR A 90 -1.90 9.08 17.39
CA TYR A 90 -0.66 9.12 18.16
C TYR A 90 -0.76 8.62 19.61
N TYR A 91 -1.97 8.48 20.18
CA TYR A 91 -2.23 7.86 21.48
C TYR A 91 -2.64 6.39 21.38
N VAL A 92 -2.83 5.85 20.18
CA VAL A 92 -3.15 4.43 19.97
C VAL A 92 -1.97 3.57 20.44
N SER A 93 -2.29 2.64 21.33
CA SER A 93 -1.43 1.61 21.90
C SER A 93 -1.41 0.36 21.02
N LYS A 94 -0.58 -0.63 21.39
CA LYS A 94 -0.53 -1.92 20.69
C LYS A 94 -1.84 -2.70 20.90
N GLU A 95 -2.33 -2.74 22.14
CA GLU A 95 -3.59 -3.41 22.50
C GLU A 95 -4.79 -2.79 21.76
N ASP A 96 -4.81 -1.46 21.62
CA ASP A 96 -5.86 -0.79 20.82
C ASP A 96 -5.90 -1.31 19.36
N VAL A 97 -4.72 -1.50 18.74
CA VAL A 97 -4.62 -2.03 17.36
C VAL A 97 -5.02 -3.51 17.30
N GLU A 98 -4.66 -4.30 18.32
CA GLU A 98 -5.04 -5.72 18.41
C GLU A 98 -6.56 -5.88 18.39
N TRP A 99 -7.27 -5.08 19.18
CA TRP A 99 -8.73 -5.18 19.29
C TRP A 99 -9.49 -4.46 18.17
N PHE A 100 -9.03 -3.28 17.77
CA PHE A 100 -9.82 -2.37 16.92
C PHE A 100 -9.13 -2.00 15.60
N GLY A 101 -7.88 -2.45 15.39
CA GLY A 101 -7.08 -2.04 14.25
C GLY A 101 -7.26 -2.92 13.00
N PRO A 102 -7.01 -2.34 11.81
CA PRO A 102 -6.91 -3.10 10.56
C PRO A 102 -5.64 -3.97 10.53
N PHE A 103 -5.59 -4.92 9.60
CA PHE A 103 -4.35 -5.63 9.31
C PHE A 103 -3.32 -4.71 8.66
N PHE A 104 -2.08 -4.74 9.14
CA PHE A 104 -0.93 -4.18 8.44
C PHE A 104 -0.36 -5.24 7.49
N VAL A 105 -0.36 -4.97 6.20
CA VAL A 105 0.09 -5.93 5.18
C VAL A 105 1.33 -5.38 4.48
N TYR A 106 2.38 -6.20 4.41
CA TYR A 106 3.63 -5.85 3.75
C TYR A 106 4.15 -7.02 2.93
N ASN A 107 4.65 -6.75 1.72
CA ASN A 107 5.12 -7.79 0.81
C ASN A 107 6.30 -7.27 0.00
N GLY A 108 7.45 -7.21 0.66
CA GLY A 108 8.74 -6.91 0.06
C GLY A 108 9.47 -8.11 -0.48
N ILE A 109 10.62 -7.84 -1.09
CA ILE A 109 11.57 -8.88 -1.47
C ILE A 109 12.18 -9.52 -0.19
N PRO A 110 12.88 -10.67 -0.27
CA PRO A 110 13.30 -11.41 0.92
C PRO A 110 14.08 -10.62 1.97
N ILE A 111 15.00 -9.74 1.54
CA ILE A 111 15.78 -8.91 2.47
C ILE A 111 14.93 -7.85 3.16
N GLU A 112 13.96 -7.27 2.47
CA GLU A 112 13.02 -6.29 3.03
C GLU A 112 12.10 -6.96 4.05
N ASN A 113 11.51 -8.10 3.68
CA ASN A 113 10.66 -8.91 4.56
C ASN A 113 11.40 -9.35 5.82
N LYS A 114 12.67 -9.78 5.69
CA LYS A 114 13.50 -10.08 6.86
C LYS A 114 13.66 -8.88 7.78
N VAL A 115 14.01 -7.72 7.23
CA VAL A 115 14.24 -6.49 8.01
C VAL A 115 12.95 -6.00 8.68
N ILE A 116 11.80 -6.02 7.99
CA ILE A 116 10.54 -5.63 8.64
C ILE A 116 10.18 -6.58 9.78
N ARG A 117 10.43 -7.89 9.67
CA ARG A 117 10.22 -8.83 10.78
C ARG A 117 11.08 -8.49 11.98
N GLU A 118 12.32 -8.05 11.77
CA GLU A 118 13.21 -7.57 12.85
C GLU A 118 12.66 -6.29 13.50
N VAL A 119 12.16 -5.35 12.68
CA VAL A 119 11.55 -4.10 13.17
C VAL A 119 10.31 -4.37 14.00
N LEU A 120 9.42 -5.27 13.56
CA LEU A 120 8.19 -5.65 14.26
C LEU A 120 8.46 -6.32 15.60
N ARG A 121 9.62 -6.98 15.76
CA ARG A 121 10.04 -7.57 17.04
C ARG A 121 10.63 -6.53 18.01
N SER A 122 10.94 -5.33 17.54
CA SER A 122 11.44 -4.27 18.40
C SER A 122 10.32 -3.63 19.23
N GLU A 123 10.61 -3.26 20.48
CA GLU A 123 9.67 -2.54 21.36
C GLU A 123 9.21 -1.18 20.80
N LYS A 124 9.93 -0.67 19.78
CA LYS A 124 9.61 0.60 19.11
C LYS A 124 8.47 0.46 18.11
N CYS A 125 8.15 -0.76 17.67
CA CYS A 125 7.03 -0.99 16.77
C CYS A 125 5.74 -1.18 17.57
N LYS A 126 4.77 -0.30 17.33
CA LYS A 126 3.47 -0.31 18.03
C LYS A 126 2.43 -1.24 17.37
N LEU A 127 2.87 -2.16 16.51
CA LEU A 127 1.96 -3.08 15.84
C LEU A 127 1.91 -4.44 16.56
N PRO A 128 0.72 -5.02 16.76
CA PRO A 128 0.54 -6.38 17.21
C PRO A 128 0.95 -7.38 16.12
N GLN A 129 1.57 -8.51 16.50
CA GLN A 129 2.09 -9.48 15.52
C GLN A 129 0.95 -10.16 14.77
N GLU A 130 -0.13 -10.47 15.49
CA GLU A 130 -1.39 -11.03 15.03
C GLU A 130 -2.14 -10.11 14.05
N LYS A 131 -1.84 -8.81 14.04
CA LYS A 131 -2.37 -7.84 13.08
C LYS A 131 -1.39 -7.52 11.95
N VAL A 132 -0.27 -8.22 11.85
CA VAL A 132 0.72 -8.00 10.79
C VAL A 132 0.84 -9.22 9.91
N LEU A 133 0.51 -9.05 8.63
CA LEU A 133 0.74 -10.06 7.60
C LEU A 133 1.92 -9.63 6.73
N ILE A 134 2.95 -10.49 6.67
CA ILE A 134 4.05 -10.32 5.73
C ILE A 134 4.00 -11.47 4.73
N ILE A 135 3.82 -11.14 3.45
CA ILE A 135 3.69 -12.10 2.36
C ILE A 135 5.06 -12.23 1.68
N ASP A 136 5.63 -13.43 1.71
CA ASP A 136 6.99 -13.71 1.23
C ASP A 136 7.04 -14.13 -0.24
N GLU A 137 5.95 -14.71 -0.74
CA GLU A 137 5.93 -15.42 -2.01
C GLU A 137 4.69 -15.10 -2.82
N VAL A 138 4.80 -15.33 -4.13
CA VAL A 138 3.69 -15.27 -5.07
C VAL A 138 3.65 -16.58 -5.86
N ARG A 139 2.44 -17.10 -6.06
CA ARG A 139 2.19 -18.27 -6.91
C ARG A 139 1.86 -17.80 -8.33
N GLU A 140 2.66 -18.22 -9.30
CA GLU A 140 2.32 -18.18 -10.73
C GLU A 140 1.94 -19.61 -11.18
N THR A 141 1.34 -19.78 -12.37
CA THR A 141 0.76 -21.05 -12.86
C THR A 141 1.63 -22.28 -12.61
N ASP A 142 2.95 -22.17 -12.79
CA ASP A 142 3.87 -23.31 -12.73
C ASP A 142 4.94 -23.19 -11.64
N LYS A 143 4.94 -22.13 -10.83
CA LYS A 143 6.01 -21.89 -9.84
C LYS A 143 5.57 -21.00 -8.69
N ILE A 144 6.20 -21.22 -7.54
CA ILE A 144 6.17 -20.30 -6.42
C ILE A 144 7.54 -19.62 -6.36
N HIS A 145 7.56 -18.31 -6.21
CA HIS A 145 8.81 -17.58 -6.03
C HIS A 145 8.64 -16.38 -5.11
N ALA A 146 9.76 -15.89 -4.59
CA ALA A 146 9.78 -14.67 -3.77
C ALA A 146 9.31 -13.45 -4.56
N ILE A 147 8.76 -12.45 -3.86
CA ILE A 147 8.39 -11.16 -4.45
C ILE A 147 9.62 -10.48 -5.09
N ARG A 148 9.47 -9.94 -6.30
CA ARG A 148 10.54 -9.25 -7.05
C ARG A 148 10.20 -7.79 -7.39
N HIS A 149 8.93 -7.50 -7.65
CA HIS A 149 8.47 -6.19 -8.14
C HIS A 149 7.02 -5.90 -7.75
N THR A 150 6.54 -4.68 -7.99
CA THR A 150 5.17 -4.24 -7.65
C THR A 150 4.07 -5.17 -8.18
N GLY A 151 4.24 -5.73 -9.38
CA GLY A 151 3.29 -6.73 -9.91
C GLY A 151 3.12 -7.98 -9.03
N ASP A 152 4.22 -8.50 -8.47
CA ASP A 152 4.21 -9.63 -7.55
C ASP A 152 3.53 -9.23 -6.22
N GLN A 153 3.69 -7.96 -5.79
CA GLN A 153 3.04 -7.45 -4.58
C GLN A 153 1.52 -7.43 -4.73
N TYR A 154 0.99 -6.96 -5.85
CA TYR A 154 -0.45 -7.03 -6.08
C TYR A 154 -0.95 -8.47 -6.25
N SER A 155 -0.21 -9.31 -6.98
CA SER A 155 -0.59 -10.71 -7.20
C SER A 155 -0.66 -11.49 -5.89
N SER A 156 0.38 -11.38 -5.06
CA SER A 156 0.42 -12.03 -3.74
C SER A 156 -0.68 -11.52 -2.81
N PHE A 157 -0.95 -10.21 -2.78
CA PHE A 157 -2.07 -9.67 -2.00
C PHE A 157 -3.43 -10.19 -2.49
N TYR A 158 -3.64 -10.25 -3.80
CA TYR A 158 -4.86 -10.82 -4.39
C TYR A 158 -5.05 -12.29 -3.99
N GLN A 159 -3.96 -13.08 -4.00
CA GLN A 159 -3.98 -14.48 -3.57
C GLN A 159 -4.43 -14.62 -2.12
N GLU A 160 -4.00 -13.72 -1.23
CA GLU A 160 -4.48 -13.68 0.15
C GLU A 160 -5.97 -13.31 0.25
N LEU A 161 -6.46 -12.38 -0.56
CA LEU A 161 -7.89 -12.01 -0.56
C LEU A 161 -8.81 -13.17 -0.95
N ILE A 162 -8.35 -14.10 -1.78
CA ILE A 162 -9.14 -15.25 -2.26
C ILE A 162 -8.87 -16.54 -1.49
N ASN A 163 -7.77 -16.60 -0.74
CA ASN A 163 -7.41 -17.77 0.07
C ASN A 163 -8.34 -17.89 1.30
N PRO A 164 -9.18 -18.93 1.42
CA PRO A 164 -10.11 -19.09 2.54
C PRO A 164 -9.43 -19.20 3.91
N SER A 165 -8.15 -19.58 3.96
CA SER A 165 -7.37 -19.67 5.20
C SER A 165 -6.64 -18.38 5.55
N SER A 166 -6.66 -17.37 4.68
CA SER A 166 -6.04 -16.08 4.94
C SER A 166 -6.92 -15.22 5.84
N PRO A 167 -6.34 -14.48 6.81
CA PRO A 167 -7.09 -13.46 7.55
C PRO A 167 -7.55 -12.30 6.67
N LEU A 168 -7.02 -12.17 5.44
CA LEU A 168 -7.46 -11.17 4.47
C LEU A 168 -8.63 -11.65 3.61
N ASN A 169 -9.05 -12.91 3.74
CA ASN A 169 -10.27 -13.38 3.09
C ASN A 169 -11.45 -12.53 3.56
N SER A 170 -12.40 -12.24 2.67
CA SER A 170 -13.55 -11.35 2.91
C SER A 170 -13.27 -9.85 3.13
N ILE A 171 -12.02 -9.38 3.13
CA ILE A 171 -11.76 -7.93 3.20
C ILE A 171 -12.30 -7.24 1.93
N GLU A 172 -12.90 -6.07 2.12
CA GLU A 172 -13.49 -5.22 1.08
C GLU A 172 -12.87 -3.82 1.03
N ASN A 173 -12.36 -3.30 2.15
CA ASN A 173 -11.81 -1.94 2.21
C ASN A 173 -10.30 -1.97 2.53
N VAL A 174 -9.50 -1.50 1.58
CA VAL A 174 -8.03 -1.58 1.63
C VAL A 174 -7.41 -0.20 1.45
N ALA A 175 -6.59 0.21 2.41
CA ALA A 175 -5.72 1.37 2.27
C ALA A 175 -4.43 1.00 1.52
N LEU A 176 -4.12 1.74 0.46
CA LEU A 176 -2.89 1.63 -0.31
C LEU A 176 -1.90 2.70 0.17
N VAL A 177 -0.70 2.28 0.58
CA VAL A 177 0.34 3.19 1.08
C VAL A 177 1.60 3.11 0.21
N ALA A 178 1.88 4.20 -0.50
CA ALA A 178 3.05 4.36 -1.36
C ALA A 178 3.42 5.85 -1.53
N HIS A 179 4.53 6.17 -2.19
CA HIS A 179 4.78 7.59 -2.51
C HIS A 179 3.81 8.03 -3.60
N ILE A 180 3.44 9.32 -3.56
CA ILE A 180 2.47 9.90 -4.50
C ILE A 180 2.84 9.56 -5.97
N PRO A 181 4.10 9.63 -6.43
CA PRO A 181 4.43 9.26 -7.80
C PRO A 181 4.15 7.80 -8.16
N ASP A 182 4.21 6.86 -7.21
CA ASP A 182 3.91 5.45 -7.48
C ASP A 182 2.41 5.25 -7.85
N PHE A 183 1.54 6.19 -7.43
CA PHE A 183 0.12 6.19 -7.80
C PHE A 183 -0.13 6.49 -9.29
N ILE A 184 0.92 6.70 -10.09
CA ILE A 184 0.81 6.63 -11.54
C ILE A 184 0.43 5.22 -12.00
N ARG A 185 0.91 4.17 -11.32
CA ARG A 185 0.65 2.77 -11.70
C ARG A 185 -0.27 2.03 -10.75
N HIS A 186 -0.26 2.36 -9.45
CA HIS A 186 -1.08 1.66 -8.45
C HIS A 186 -2.59 1.56 -8.80
N PRO A 187 -3.28 2.62 -9.27
CA PRO A 187 -4.68 2.50 -9.67
C PRO A 187 -4.92 1.50 -10.79
N PHE A 188 -3.97 1.34 -11.72
CA PHE A 188 -4.10 0.45 -12.87
C PHE A 188 -3.85 -1.02 -12.50
N TYR A 189 -2.93 -1.27 -11.55
CA TYR A 189 -2.82 -2.58 -10.92
C TYR A 189 -4.09 -2.91 -10.12
N ALA A 190 -4.55 -1.97 -9.28
CA ALA A 190 -5.76 -2.14 -8.49
C ALA A 190 -6.95 -2.52 -9.37
N LYS A 191 -7.13 -1.84 -10.51
CA LYS A 191 -8.17 -2.15 -11.50
C LYS A 191 -8.07 -3.58 -12.04
N LEU A 192 -6.88 -3.98 -12.47
CA LEU A 192 -6.64 -5.31 -13.02
C LEU A 192 -7.07 -6.42 -12.04
N TYR A 193 -6.67 -6.30 -10.77
CA TYR A 193 -7.00 -7.31 -9.76
C TYR A 193 -8.44 -7.20 -9.25
N GLN A 194 -9.01 -5.99 -9.20
CA GLN A 194 -10.43 -5.78 -8.90
C GLN A 194 -11.33 -6.44 -9.95
N GLU A 195 -10.99 -6.30 -11.24
CA GLU A 195 -11.73 -6.93 -12.33
C GLU A 195 -11.66 -8.45 -12.28
N ARG A 196 -10.47 -9.01 -11.98
CA ARG A 196 -10.29 -10.45 -11.74
C ARG A 196 -11.15 -10.92 -10.58
N LEU A 197 -11.06 -10.26 -9.42
CA LEU A 197 -11.84 -10.60 -8.23
C LEU A 197 -13.36 -10.62 -8.53
N ARG A 198 -13.84 -9.62 -9.24
CA ARG A 198 -15.24 -9.51 -9.61
C ARG A 198 -15.66 -10.62 -10.58
N SER A 199 -14.84 -10.91 -11.58
CA SER A 199 -15.15 -11.92 -12.60
C SER A 199 -15.08 -13.36 -12.09
N GLU A 200 -14.11 -13.66 -11.22
CA GLU A 200 -13.82 -15.01 -10.74
C GLU A 200 -14.59 -15.34 -9.45
N HIS A 201 -14.86 -14.34 -8.62
CA HIS A 201 -15.41 -14.53 -7.27
C HIS A 201 -16.62 -13.65 -6.94
N GLY A 202 -17.09 -12.80 -7.87
CA GLY A 202 -18.24 -11.92 -7.63
C GLY A 202 -18.03 -10.87 -6.54
N ARG A 203 -16.78 -10.61 -6.15
CA ARG A 203 -16.41 -9.70 -5.06
C ARG A 203 -15.78 -8.41 -5.57
N ASN A 204 -15.88 -7.35 -4.79
CA ASN A 204 -15.27 -6.05 -5.09
C ASN A 204 -14.38 -5.57 -3.93
N ILE A 205 -13.43 -4.68 -4.23
CA ILE A 205 -12.57 -4.02 -3.24
C ILE A 205 -12.66 -2.51 -3.46
N ASN A 206 -12.80 -1.77 -2.37
CA ASN A 206 -12.64 -0.33 -2.31
C ASN A 206 -11.20 0.01 -1.89
N PHE A 207 -10.55 0.86 -2.66
CA PHE A 207 -9.17 1.26 -2.41
C PHE A 207 -9.10 2.72 -1.94
N TRP A 208 -8.50 2.92 -0.77
CA TRP A 208 -8.23 4.22 -0.17
C TRP A 208 -6.76 4.59 -0.40
N ALA A 209 -6.48 5.76 -0.97
CA ALA A 209 -5.13 6.12 -1.39
C ALA A 209 -4.43 7.01 -0.35
N TYR A 210 -3.39 6.48 0.28
CA TYR A 210 -2.56 7.21 1.24
C TYR A 210 -1.17 7.48 0.68
N GLY A 211 -1.09 8.48 -0.19
CA GLY A 211 0.16 8.92 -0.82
C GLY A 211 1.08 9.68 0.13
N LEU A 212 2.37 9.35 0.19
CA LEU A 212 3.39 10.16 0.86
C LEU A 212 4.22 10.99 -0.12
N LYS A 213 4.59 12.20 0.29
CA LYS A 213 5.44 13.09 -0.50
C LYS A 213 6.81 12.44 -0.70
N SER A 214 7.36 12.56 -1.90
CA SER A 214 8.75 12.19 -2.14
C SER A 214 9.68 13.18 -1.43
N ARG A 215 10.99 12.91 -1.45
CA ARG A 215 11.96 13.84 -0.88
C ARG A 215 11.94 15.15 -1.68
N PRO A 216 12.11 16.31 -1.01
CA PRO A 216 12.16 17.60 -1.71
C PRO A 216 13.15 17.59 -2.86
N GLY A 217 12.70 17.99 -4.04
CA GLY A 217 13.52 18.08 -5.26
C GLY A 217 13.61 16.78 -6.07
N THR A 218 12.87 15.75 -5.70
CA THR A 218 12.89 14.44 -6.37
C THR A 218 11.58 14.05 -7.03
N GLU A 219 10.52 14.79 -6.73
CA GLU A 219 9.14 14.52 -7.11
C GLU A 219 9.02 14.35 -8.63
N LEU A 220 9.52 15.32 -9.39
CA LEU A 220 9.40 15.32 -10.85
C LEU A 220 10.17 14.16 -11.49
N ILE A 221 11.36 13.83 -10.96
CA ILE A 221 12.17 12.71 -11.46
C ILE A 221 11.41 11.40 -11.25
N HIS A 222 10.90 11.19 -10.03
CA HIS A 222 10.16 10.00 -9.67
C HIS A 222 8.87 9.84 -10.51
N THR A 223 8.07 10.91 -10.63
CA THR A 223 6.87 10.94 -11.47
C THR A 223 7.19 10.58 -12.92
N ASN A 224 8.25 11.17 -13.50
CA ASN A 224 8.64 10.89 -14.88
C ASN A 224 9.10 9.44 -15.09
N GLU A 225 9.79 8.83 -14.12
CA GLU A 225 10.13 7.41 -14.21
C GLU A 225 8.90 6.51 -14.18
N GLU A 226 7.92 6.82 -13.35
CA GLU A 226 6.69 6.05 -13.24
C GLU A 226 5.82 6.19 -14.50
N ILE A 227 5.71 7.40 -15.08
CA ILE A 227 5.02 7.64 -16.37
C ILE A 227 5.64 6.80 -17.50
N LYS A 228 6.97 6.76 -17.59
CA LYS A 228 7.68 5.98 -18.62
C LYS A 228 7.37 4.49 -18.55
N ARG A 229 7.00 3.97 -17.38
CA ARG A 229 6.67 2.55 -17.15
C ARG A 229 5.20 2.23 -17.46
N LEU A 230 4.30 3.21 -17.37
CA LEU A 230 2.86 3.01 -17.46
C LEU A 230 2.42 2.30 -18.76
N VAL A 231 2.72 2.90 -19.92
CA VAL A 231 2.28 2.35 -21.22
C VAL A 231 2.96 1.02 -21.55
N PRO A 232 4.29 0.85 -21.41
CA PRO A 232 4.92 -0.43 -21.67
C PRO A 232 4.37 -1.60 -20.84
N TYR A 233 3.99 -1.34 -19.58
CA TYR A 233 3.43 -2.37 -18.72
C TYR A 233 1.99 -2.74 -19.13
N ALA A 234 1.16 -1.74 -19.48
CA ALA A 234 -0.18 -2.01 -19.99
C ALA A 234 -0.15 -2.77 -21.33
N GLN A 235 0.79 -2.47 -22.23
CA GLN A 235 0.97 -3.21 -23.48
C GLN A 235 1.35 -4.68 -23.28
N LYS A 236 2.00 -5.01 -22.16
CA LYS A 236 2.33 -6.39 -21.77
C LYS A 236 1.18 -7.11 -21.06
N GLY A 237 0.09 -6.40 -20.74
CA GLY A 237 -1.01 -6.93 -19.93
C GLY A 237 -0.73 -6.93 -18.42
N ASP A 238 0.35 -6.29 -17.97
CA ASP A 238 0.72 -6.20 -16.55
C ASP A 238 -0.12 -5.16 -15.79
N LEU A 239 -0.82 -4.27 -16.52
CA LEU A 239 -1.69 -3.22 -16.00
C LEU A 239 -3.00 -3.18 -16.79
N SER A 240 -4.08 -2.75 -16.14
CA SER A 240 -5.28 -2.33 -16.87
C SER A 240 -4.98 -1.09 -17.72
N THR A 241 -5.79 -0.85 -18.75
CA THR A 241 -5.73 0.36 -19.58
C THR A 241 -6.54 1.52 -18.99
N THR A 242 -7.30 1.26 -17.91
CA THR A 242 -8.02 2.27 -17.14
C THR A 242 -7.66 2.16 -15.65
N PRO A 243 -7.65 3.25 -14.89
CA PRO A 243 -7.40 3.20 -13.46
C PRO A 243 -8.63 2.69 -12.70
N ALA A 244 -8.40 2.15 -11.50
CA ALA A 244 -9.46 1.99 -10.51
C ALA A 244 -9.87 3.35 -9.97
N GLU A 245 -11.12 3.45 -9.56
CA GLU A 245 -11.56 4.57 -8.73
C GLU A 245 -10.92 4.40 -7.35
N LEU A 246 -10.12 5.40 -6.96
CA LEU A 246 -9.50 5.47 -5.65
C LEU A 246 -10.22 6.52 -4.82
N ILE A 247 -10.43 6.22 -3.54
CA ILE A 247 -10.94 7.18 -2.58
C ILE A 247 -9.71 7.95 -2.04
N ILE A 248 -9.69 9.27 -2.23
CA ILE A 248 -8.57 10.18 -1.94
C ILE A 248 -8.95 11.16 -0.84
#